data_AF-A0A0T6UP49-F1
#
_entry.id   AF-A0A0T6UP49-F1
#
_cell.length_a   1.000
_cell.length_b   1.000
_cell.length_c   1.000
_cell.angle_alpha   90.00
_cell.angle_beta   90.00
_cell.angle_gamma   90.00
#
_symmetry.space_group_name_H-M   'P 1'
#
loop_
_entity.id
_entity.type
_entity.pdbx_description
1 polymer ?
#
loop_
_entity_poly.entity_id
_entity_poly.type
_entity_poly.pdbx_seq_one_letter_code
_entity_poly.pdbx_strand_id
1 'polypeptide(L)'
;MLLPGLMLLSPLSHAVVAGGIVSLSHQWPSGEAYRKMTFYQQIGNDGGVKAHYFWANQFHFKGGDGGYIGLQNRGNGVHAFNYSIWKAKGWKEGNCRHFSHEGSGVQCDIEYPWRVGHVYKLQVVKEGNLVKGLVNDQMTGQTKVIGIIELPETFGDLNSSSGFVEEYSQGNGQFSSCSAIEAQSSTFFNPAAGDGVRAKQSIKTYGNCDDNFVVQAACNKNACINSINNLGTVASLEVKRVHVVHNTDLGAQVITNSLSDTHEVVVRLGKSSWAPNIHFPSPAQHKWKSIFVDHRASNESLLHVNGSVLSVNKGQQLSYISDGKVWKAVEPQ
;
A
#
# COMPACT_ATOMS: atom_id res chain seq x y z
N MET A 1 32.78 1.40 44.23
CA MET A 1 31.45 0.78 44.05
C MET A 1 30.69 1.63 43.03
N LEU A 2 30.82 1.31 41.74
CA LEU A 2 30.08 1.99 40.67
C LEU A 2 28.95 1.07 40.19
N LEU A 3 27.72 1.57 40.12
CA LEU A 3 26.65 0.89 39.40
C LEU A 3 26.88 1.03 37.89
N PRO A 4 26.79 -0.05 37.09
CA PRO A 4 26.66 0.09 35.66
C PRO A 4 25.28 0.66 35.34
N GLY A 5 25.24 1.81 34.68
CA GLY A 5 23.99 2.38 34.18
C GLY A 5 23.42 1.48 33.09
N LEU A 6 22.36 0.74 33.41
CA LEU A 6 21.66 -0.11 32.46
C LEU A 6 20.92 0.80 31.47
N MET A 7 21.52 1.07 30.30
CA MET A 7 20.81 1.67 29.18
C MET A 7 19.72 0.71 28.74
N LEU A 8 18.49 0.96 29.18
CA LEU A 8 17.28 0.39 28.61
C LEU A 8 17.14 0.95 27.19
N LEU A 9 17.74 0.27 26.22
CA LEU A 9 17.37 0.39 24.82
C LEU A 9 15.91 -0.05 24.71
N SER A 10 14.99 0.91 24.80
CA SER A 10 13.58 0.68 24.52
C SER A 10 13.47 0.14 23.10
N PRO A 11 12.88 -1.06 22.90
CA PRO A 11 12.74 -1.60 21.56
C PRO A 11 11.90 -0.64 20.72
N LEU A 12 12.23 -0.55 19.43
CA LEU A 12 11.42 0.11 18.41
C LEU A 12 10.07 -0.63 18.28
N SER A 13 9.17 -0.35 19.22
CA SER A 13 7.75 -0.56 19.04
C SER A 13 7.32 0.26 17.84
N HIS A 14 6.41 -0.19 16.97
CA HIS A 14 5.99 -1.53 16.54
C HIS A 14 5.21 -1.25 15.25
N ALA A 15 5.38 -2.10 14.24
CA ALA A 15 5.52 -1.63 12.87
C ALA A 15 4.51 -2.28 11.89
N VAL A 16 4.13 -1.54 10.85
CA VAL A 16 3.09 -1.92 9.88
C VAL A 16 3.72 -2.54 8.64
N VAL A 17 3.31 -3.77 8.29
CA VAL A 17 3.35 -4.23 6.91
C VAL A 17 2.07 -3.72 6.26
N ALA A 18 2.16 -2.78 5.33
CA ALA A 18 1.00 -2.35 4.56
C ALA A 18 0.43 -3.54 3.76
N GLY A 19 1.32 -4.25 3.04
CA GLY A 19 0.98 -5.40 2.21
C GLY A 19 0.18 -4.96 1.00
N GLY A 20 -0.67 -5.85 0.48
CA GLY A 20 -1.65 -5.52 -0.54
C GLY A 20 -2.57 -4.35 -0.13
N ILE A 21 -2.70 -3.36 -1.00
CA ILE A 21 -3.41 -2.09 -0.74
C ILE A 21 -4.59 -1.90 -1.71
N VAL A 22 -4.40 -2.28 -2.98
CA VAL A 22 -5.41 -2.08 -4.04
C VAL A 22 -5.49 -3.32 -4.90
N SER A 23 -6.69 -3.80 -5.19
CA SER A 23 -6.95 -4.97 -6.03
C SER A 23 -7.79 -4.58 -7.24
N LEU A 24 -7.35 -5.03 -8.42
CA LEU A 24 -8.04 -4.87 -9.69
C LEU A 24 -8.63 -6.21 -10.14
N SER A 25 -9.89 -6.20 -10.58
CA SER A 25 -10.56 -7.38 -11.14
C SER A 25 -10.80 -7.19 -12.63
N HIS A 26 -10.42 -8.17 -13.45
CA HIS A 26 -10.64 -8.14 -14.90
C HIS A 26 -11.77 -9.10 -15.29
N GLN A 27 -12.81 -8.57 -15.93
CA GLN A 27 -13.91 -9.35 -16.48
C GLN A 27 -13.69 -9.55 -17.99
N TRP A 28 -13.31 -10.76 -18.37
CA TRP A 28 -13.19 -11.22 -19.76
C TRP A 28 -14.52 -11.79 -20.29
N PRO A 29 -14.71 -11.89 -21.62
CA PRO A 29 -15.76 -12.73 -22.20
C PRO A 29 -15.65 -14.18 -21.73
N SER A 30 -16.79 -14.84 -21.49
CA SER A 30 -16.83 -16.19 -20.94
C SER A 30 -16.36 -17.26 -21.94
N GLY A 31 -15.69 -18.30 -21.45
CA GLY A 31 -15.27 -19.47 -22.23
C GLY A 31 -13.95 -19.31 -23.00
N GLU A 32 -13.49 -18.07 -23.20
CA GLU A 32 -12.28 -17.74 -23.96
C GLU A 32 -10.97 -18.17 -23.26
N ALA A 33 -9.95 -18.41 -24.08
CA ALA A 33 -8.57 -18.60 -23.61
C ALA A 33 -7.59 -18.02 -24.65
N TYR A 34 -6.49 -17.44 -24.18
CA TYR A 34 -5.63 -16.58 -24.99
C TYR A 34 -4.15 -16.98 -24.89
N ARG A 35 -3.44 -16.95 -26.02
CA ARG A 35 -1.98 -17.10 -26.04
C ARG A 35 -1.21 -15.83 -25.71
N LYS A 36 -1.92 -14.71 -25.53
CA LYS A 36 -1.34 -13.39 -25.26
C LYS A 36 -2.29 -12.61 -24.37
N MET A 37 -1.79 -12.16 -23.22
CA MET A 37 -2.38 -11.07 -22.45
C MET A 37 -1.45 -9.85 -22.50
N THR A 38 -2.03 -8.66 -22.39
CA THR A 38 -1.33 -7.39 -22.48
C THR A 38 -1.95 -6.39 -21.54
N PHE A 39 -1.14 -5.89 -20.63
CA PHE A 39 -1.48 -4.92 -19.61
C PHE A 39 -0.81 -3.59 -19.94
N TYR A 40 -1.44 -2.48 -19.55
CA TYR A 40 -0.87 -1.15 -19.69
C TYR A 40 -0.98 -0.44 -18.35
N GLN A 41 0.14 0.07 -17.83
CA GLN A 41 0.13 0.87 -16.60
C GLN A 41 1.09 2.05 -16.69
N GLN A 42 0.77 3.09 -15.93
CA GLN A 42 1.55 4.32 -15.80
C GLN A 42 1.66 4.64 -14.31
N ILE A 43 2.89 4.80 -13.83
CA ILE A 43 3.15 5.20 -12.44
C ILE A 43 3.37 6.71 -12.44
N GLY A 44 2.50 7.49 -11.79
CA GLY A 44 2.60 8.94 -11.69
C GLY A 44 3.53 9.40 -10.56
N ASN A 45 3.52 8.67 -9.45
CA ASN A 45 4.44 8.83 -8.31
C ASN A 45 4.73 7.43 -7.74
N ASP A 46 5.99 7.13 -7.45
CA ASP A 46 6.47 5.82 -7.04
C ASP A 46 6.82 5.71 -5.54
N GLY A 47 6.57 6.75 -4.75
CA GLY A 47 6.97 6.84 -3.33
C GLY A 47 8.44 7.14 -3.10
N GLY A 48 9.24 7.35 -4.15
CA GLY A 48 10.65 7.69 -4.05
C GLY A 48 11.51 6.64 -3.34
N VAL A 49 12.67 7.08 -2.83
CA VAL A 49 13.74 6.17 -2.38
C VAL A 49 13.44 5.35 -1.12
N LYS A 50 12.39 5.68 -0.37
CA LYS A 50 12.01 4.95 0.86
C LYS A 50 10.95 3.89 0.61
N ALA A 51 10.19 3.97 -0.48
CA ALA A 51 9.06 3.09 -0.75
C ALA A 51 9.48 1.75 -1.37
N HIS A 52 8.72 0.70 -1.09
CA HIS A 52 8.87 -0.64 -1.68
C HIS A 52 7.52 -1.05 -2.30
N TYR A 53 7.23 -0.53 -3.50
CA TYR A 53 5.95 -0.76 -4.19
C TYR A 53 6.07 -1.79 -5.30
N PHE A 54 5.05 -2.65 -5.42
CA PHE A 54 4.85 -3.53 -6.57
C PHE A 54 3.50 -3.25 -7.23
N TRP A 55 3.53 -2.81 -8.48
CA TRP A 55 2.34 -2.62 -9.33
C TRP A 55 2.25 -3.80 -10.30
N ALA A 56 1.44 -4.79 -9.93
CA ALA A 56 1.45 -6.11 -10.53
C ALA A 56 0.15 -6.45 -11.27
N ASN A 57 0.29 -7.21 -12.36
CA ASN A 57 -0.82 -7.81 -13.09
C ASN A 57 -0.70 -9.32 -12.95
N GLN A 58 -1.66 -9.97 -12.29
CA GLN A 58 -1.72 -11.42 -12.22
C GLN A 58 -2.43 -12.00 -13.44
N PHE A 59 -2.05 -13.19 -13.84
CA PHE A 59 -2.66 -13.95 -14.94
C PHE A 59 -2.71 -15.44 -14.56
N HIS A 60 -3.68 -16.18 -15.10
CA HIS A 60 -3.86 -17.61 -14.82
C HIS A 60 -4.01 -18.44 -16.09
N PHE A 61 -3.52 -19.68 -16.02
CA PHE A 61 -3.61 -20.67 -17.10
C PHE A 61 -4.83 -21.58 -16.91
N LYS A 62 -5.53 -21.93 -17.99
CA LYS A 62 -6.62 -22.91 -17.95
C LYS A 62 -6.07 -24.28 -17.51
N GLY A 63 -6.56 -24.79 -16.37
CA GLY A 63 -6.10 -26.07 -15.79
C GLY A 63 -4.69 -26.02 -15.16
N GLY A 64 -4.12 -24.81 -15.01
CA GLY A 64 -2.84 -24.58 -14.37
C GLY A 64 -2.93 -23.58 -13.23
N ASP A 65 -1.77 -23.15 -12.75
CA ASP A 65 -1.63 -22.09 -11.75
C ASP A 65 -1.62 -20.70 -12.42
N GLY A 66 -1.25 -19.67 -11.66
CA GLY A 66 -1.05 -18.32 -12.16
C GLY A 66 0.40 -17.86 -12.21
N GLY A 67 0.54 -16.56 -12.42
CA GLY A 67 1.77 -15.80 -12.33
C GLY A 67 1.46 -14.31 -12.26
N TYR A 68 2.50 -13.48 -12.20
CA TYR A 68 2.38 -12.02 -12.25
C TYR A 68 3.46 -11.38 -13.11
N ILE A 69 3.16 -10.21 -13.67
CA ILE A 69 4.11 -9.32 -14.35
C ILE A 69 3.86 -7.87 -13.90
N GLY A 70 4.90 -7.11 -13.56
CA GLY A 70 4.73 -5.77 -13.03
C GLY A 70 6.00 -4.93 -12.90
N LEU A 71 5.80 -3.70 -12.41
CA LEU A 71 6.85 -2.74 -12.08
C LEU A 71 7.10 -2.73 -10.57
N GLN A 72 8.36 -2.70 -10.15
CA GLN A 72 8.76 -2.54 -8.76
C GLN A 72 9.59 -1.28 -8.55
N ASN A 73 9.28 -0.54 -7.48
CA ASN A 73 10.25 0.30 -6.77
C ASN A 73 10.76 -0.54 -5.58
N ARG A 74 12.08 -0.76 -5.49
CA ARG A 74 12.74 -1.56 -4.44
C ARG A 74 13.40 -0.69 -3.37
N GLY A 75 13.08 0.60 -3.32
CA GLY A 75 13.77 1.60 -2.52
C GLY A 75 15.17 1.92 -3.05
N ASN A 76 15.84 2.88 -2.42
CA ASN A 76 17.18 3.37 -2.74
C ASN A 76 17.38 3.77 -4.22
N GLY A 77 16.30 4.10 -4.94
CA GLY A 77 16.31 4.42 -6.38
C GLY A 77 16.45 3.19 -7.29
N VAL A 78 16.29 1.98 -6.76
CA VAL A 78 16.34 0.74 -7.54
C VAL A 78 14.95 0.43 -8.09
N HIS A 79 14.83 0.54 -9.40
CA HIS A 79 13.63 0.18 -10.16
C HIS A 79 13.83 -1.16 -10.87
N ALA A 80 12.78 -1.97 -10.95
CA ALA A 80 12.83 -3.24 -11.66
C ALA A 80 11.52 -3.60 -12.36
N PHE A 81 11.61 -4.51 -13.34
CA PHE A 81 10.48 -5.30 -13.83
C PHE A 81 10.55 -6.70 -13.24
N ASN A 82 9.42 -7.21 -12.73
CA ASN A 82 9.32 -8.51 -12.09
C ASN A 82 8.29 -9.40 -12.82
N TYR A 83 8.63 -10.67 -13.01
CA TYR A 83 7.82 -11.65 -13.74
C TYR A 83 7.97 -13.04 -13.12
N SER A 84 6.90 -13.59 -12.54
CA SER A 84 6.90 -14.91 -11.89
C SER A 84 5.75 -15.79 -12.37
N ILE A 85 5.94 -17.11 -12.33
CA ILE A 85 4.89 -18.11 -12.52
C ILE A 85 5.02 -19.21 -11.46
N TRP A 86 3.92 -19.52 -10.78
CA TRP A 86 3.83 -20.63 -9.83
C TRP A 86 3.81 -21.98 -10.56
N LYS A 87 4.40 -23.01 -9.94
CA LYS A 87 4.52 -24.39 -10.44
C LYS A 87 5.16 -24.53 -11.84
N ALA A 88 5.91 -23.52 -12.27
CA ALA A 88 6.77 -23.62 -13.45
C ALA A 88 7.90 -24.64 -13.25
N LYS A 89 8.32 -25.32 -14.33
CA LYS A 89 9.39 -26.33 -14.32
C LYS A 89 10.79 -25.72 -14.28
N GLY A 90 10.96 -24.54 -14.87
CA GLY A 90 12.26 -23.90 -15.08
C GLY A 90 12.13 -22.70 -16.02
N TRP A 91 13.22 -22.29 -16.65
CA TRP A 91 13.26 -21.20 -17.63
C TRP A 91 14.23 -21.51 -18.78
N LYS A 92 14.12 -20.75 -19.87
CA LYS A 92 15.02 -20.80 -21.04
C LYS A 92 15.87 -19.53 -21.18
N GLU A 93 15.36 -18.40 -20.74
CA GLU A 93 16.00 -17.08 -20.90
C GLU A 93 15.62 -16.15 -19.74
N GLY A 94 16.49 -15.22 -19.40
CA GLY A 94 16.28 -14.20 -18.35
C GLY A 94 17.12 -14.46 -17.09
N ASN A 95 17.23 -13.41 -16.26
CA ASN A 95 17.79 -13.51 -14.92
C ASN A 95 16.73 -14.09 -13.98
N CYS A 96 16.71 -15.42 -13.85
CA CYS A 96 15.65 -16.15 -13.17
C CYS A 96 16.17 -17.07 -12.07
N ARG A 97 15.30 -17.37 -11.10
CA ARG A 97 15.52 -18.28 -9.97
C ARG A 97 14.23 -18.98 -9.57
N HIS A 98 14.34 -20.10 -8.86
CA HIS A 98 13.21 -20.69 -8.16
C HIS A 98 12.86 -19.89 -6.89
N PHE A 99 11.58 -19.91 -6.52
CA PHE A 99 11.09 -19.46 -5.22
C PHE A 99 10.31 -20.58 -4.53
N SER A 100 10.14 -20.48 -3.20
CA SER A 100 9.48 -21.52 -2.38
C SER A 100 8.71 -21.00 -1.14
N HIS A 101 8.73 -19.69 -0.85
CA HIS A 101 8.17 -19.14 0.39
C HIS A 101 6.64 -19.06 0.37
N GLU A 102 6.06 -18.65 -0.76
CA GLU A 102 4.61 -18.44 -0.95
C GLU A 102 4.11 -19.41 -2.04
N GLY A 103 4.31 -20.71 -1.78
CA GLY A 103 4.29 -21.73 -2.83
C GLY A 103 5.60 -21.73 -3.63
N SER A 104 5.67 -22.60 -4.65
CA SER A 104 6.87 -22.76 -5.48
C SER A 104 6.65 -22.38 -6.93
N GLY A 105 7.73 -21.99 -7.63
CA GLY A 105 7.67 -21.58 -9.02
C GLY A 105 9.01 -21.07 -9.55
N VAL A 106 8.94 -20.20 -10.56
CA VAL A 106 10.09 -19.48 -11.15
C VAL A 106 9.78 -17.99 -11.16
N GLN A 107 10.75 -17.19 -10.74
CA GLN A 107 10.75 -15.73 -10.81
C GLN A 107 11.91 -15.26 -11.68
N CYS A 108 11.64 -14.36 -12.60
CA CYS A 108 12.61 -13.62 -13.41
C CYS A 108 12.47 -12.13 -13.11
N ASP A 109 13.59 -11.41 -13.00
CA ASP A 109 13.54 -9.95 -12.85
C ASP A 109 14.74 -9.23 -13.47
N ILE A 110 14.50 -8.00 -13.92
CA ILE A 110 15.49 -7.11 -14.50
C ILE A 110 15.43 -5.78 -13.76
N GLU A 111 16.55 -5.38 -13.15
CA GLU A 111 16.74 -4.01 -12.69
C GLU A 111 16.87 -3.08 -13.89
N TYR A 112 15.98 -2.10 -13.94
CA TYR A 112 15.85 -1.18 -15.06
C TYR A 112 15.26 0.14 -14.55
N PRO A 113 15.91 1.30 -14.79
CA PRO A 113 15.43 2.61 -14.37
C PRO A 113 14.25 3.05 -15.25
N TRP A 114 13.10 2.40 -15.05
CA TRP A 114 11.82 2.85 -15.60
C TRP A 114 11.47 4.22 -15.02
N ARG A 115 10.64 4.98 -15.75
CA ARG A 115 10.37 6.38 -15.44
C ARG A 115 8.93 6.58 -15.05
N VAL A 116 8.71 7.33 -13.96
CA VAL A 116 7.39 7.87 -13.66
C VAL A 116 6.87 8.71 -14.84
N GLY A 117 5.55 8.72 -15.04
CA GLY A 117 4.88 9.35 -16.17
C GLY A 117 4.93 8.56 -17.49
N HIS A 118 5.80 7.55 -17.66
CA HIS A 118 5.80 6.70 -18.86
C HIS A 118 4.69 5.65 -18.81
N VAL A 119 4.11 5.32 -19.96
CA VAL A 119 3.18 4.19 -20.11
C VAL A 119 3.97 2.93 -20.47
N TYR A 120 3.86 1.91 -19.63
CA TYR A 120 4.49 0.61 -19.85
C TYR A 120 3.45 -0.40 -20.33
N LYS A 121 3.74 -1.01 -21.48
CA LYS A 121 2.99 -2.12 -22.05
C LYS A 121 3.66 -3.43 -21.64
N LEU A 122 3.05 -4.15 -20.71
CA LEU A 122 3.52 -5.46 -20.25
C LEU A 122 2.79 -6.56 -21.02
N GLN A 123 3.50 -7.57 -21.52
CA GLN A 123 2.88 -8.67 -22.26
C GLN A 123 3.35 -10.02 -21.74
N VAL A 124 2.40 -10.95 -21.67
CA VAL A 124 2.62 -12.36 -21.34
C VAL A 124 2.19 -13.16 -22.56
N VAL A 125 3.14 -13.84 -23.19
CA VAL A 125 2.95 -14.55 -24.46
C VAL A 125 3.29 -16.03 -24.28
N LYS A 126 2.34 -16.92 -24.55
CA LYS A 126 2.49 -18.38 -24.45
C LYS A 126 2.67 -19.01 -25.84
N GLU A 127 3.79 -19.68 -26.00
CA GLU A 127 4.22 -20.39 -27.21
C GLU A 127 4.47 -21.86 -26.82
N GLY A 128 3.47 -22.73 -27.04
CA GLY A 128 3.50 -24.10 -26.52
C GLY A 128 3.48 -24.15 -25.00
N ASN A 129 4.55 -24.68 -24.40
CA ASN A 129 4.78 -24.69 -22.94
C ASN A 129 5.75 -23.59 -22.46
N LEU A 130 6.23 -22.71 -23.35
CA LEU A 130 7.06 -21.56 -22.99
C LEU A 130 6.20 -20.31 -22.82
N VAL A 131 6.45 -19.52 -21.78
CA VAL A 131 5.77 -18.25 -21.54
C VAL A 131 6.76 -17.11 -21.34
N LYS A 132 6.71 -16.17 -22.28
CA LYS A 132 7.59 -15.02 -22.43
C LYS A 132 6.95 -13.80 -21.77
N GLY A 133 7.60 -13.26 -20.74
CA GLY A 133 7.26 -11.99 -20.11
C GLY A 133 8.10 -10.87 -20.71
N LEU A 134 7.46 -9.81 -21.22
CA LEU A 134 8.16 -8.65 -21.78
C LEU A 134 7.48 -7.33 -21.41
N VAL A 135 8.25 -6.25 -21.46
CA VAL A 135 7.78 -4.87 -21.24
C VAL A 135 8.26 -3.99 -22.38
N ASN A 136 7.38 -3.15 -22.89
CA ASN A 136 7.73 -2.06 -23.79
C ASN A 136 7.39 -0.71 -23.15
N ASP A 137 8.37 0.18 -23.13
CA ASP A 137 8.20 1.59 -22.77
C ASP A 137 7.60 2.33 -23.98
N GLN A 138 6.33 2.73 -23.89
CA GLN A 138 5.62 3.31 -25.04
C GLN A 138 6.11 4.72 -25.42
N MET A 139 6.89 5.37 -24.56
CA MET A 139 7.42 6.73 -24.76
C MET A 139 8.79 6.71 -25.46
N THR A 140 9.60 5.67 -25.23
CA THR A 140 10.90 5.48 -25.89
C THR A 140 10.88 4.43 -27.00
N GLY A 141 9.82 3.61 -27.06
CA GLY A 141 9.72 2.45 -27.94
C GLY A 141 10.59 1.26 -27.51
N GLN A 142 11.37 1.35 -26.42
CA GLN A 142 12.29 0.30 -26.01
C GLN A 142 11.56 -0.91 -25.42
N THR A 143 11.89 -2.10 -25.92
CA THR A 143 11.40 -3.39 -25.38
C THR A 143 12.48 -4.10 -24.55
N LYS A 144 12.06 -4.74 -23.46
CA LYS A 144 12.85 -5.70 -22.66
C LYS A 144 12.07 -7.01 -22.56
N VAL A 145 12.73 -8.14 -22.80
CA VAL A 145 12.24 -9.45 -22.36
C VAL A 145 12.73 -9.64 -20.92
N ILE A 146 11.83 -9.89 -19.97
CA ILE A 146 12.19 -10.14 -18.57
C ILE A 146 12.70 -11.59 -18.42
N GLY A 147 12.00 -12.53 -19.07
CA GLY A 147 12.41 -13.92 -19.14
C GLY A 147 11.41 -14.80 -19.91
N ILE A 148 11.82 -16.03 -20.16
CA ILE A 148 11.02 -17.08 -20.81
C ILE A 148 10.96 -18.27 -19.86
N ILE A 149 9.80 -18.46 -19.23
CA ILE A 149 9.56 -19.50 -18.23
C ILE A 149 8.96 -20.75 -18.90
N GLU A 150 9.37 -21.95 -18.47
CA GLU A 150 8.90 -23.22 -18.99
C GLU A 150 7.85 -23.86 -18.04
N LEU A 151 6.71 -24.24 -18.59
CA LEU A 151 5.57 -24.80 -17.86
C LEU A 151 5.41 -26.32 -18.02
N PRO A 152 4.69 -26.97 -17.09
CA PRO A 152 4.08 -28.28 -17.32
C PRO A 152 3.16 -28.26 -18.55
N GLU A 153 3.10 -29.37 -19.29
CA GLU A 153 2.24 -29.50 -20.48
C GLU A 153 0.74 -29.46 -20.15
N THR A 154 0.38 -29.70 -18.88
CA THR A 154 -0.99 -29.58 -18.38
C THR A 154 -1.51 -28.14 -18.31
N PHE A 155 -0.64 -27.12 -18.43
CA PHE A 155 -1.04 -25.72 -18.37
C PHE A 155 -1.55 -25.26 -19.74
N GLY A 156 -2.87 -25.08 -19.83
CA GLY A 156 -3.55 -24.52 -21.00
C GLY A 156 -3.25 -23.04 -21.24
N ASP A 157 -3.99 -22.44 -22.16
CA ASP A 157 -3.81 -21.02 -22.50
C ASP A 157 -4.40 -20.07 -21.42
N LEU A 158 -4.01 -18.80 -21.45
CA LEU A 158 -4.34 -17.81 -20.41
C LEU A 158 -5.85 -17.54 -20.38
N ASN A 159 -6.52 -17.71 -19.23
CA ASN A 159 -7.99 -17.63 -19.15
C ASN A 159 -8.53 -16.46 -18.31
N SER A 160 -7.74 -15.94 -17.38
CA SER A 160 -8.18 -14.91 -16.45
C SER A 160 -7.01 -14.09 -15.92
N SER A 161 -7.31 -12.93 -15.36
CA SER A 161 -6.32 -12.02 -14.82
C SER A 161 -6.92 -11.11 -13.76
N SER A 162 -6.05 -10.53 -12.95
CA SER A 162 -6.35 -9.50 -11.96
C SER A 162 -5.16 -8.56 -11.88
N GLY A 163 -5.21 -7.56 -11.02
CA GLY A 163 -4.05 -6.74 -10.69
C GLY A 163 -4.01 -6.44 -9.20
N PHE A 164 -2.86 -6.00 -8.71
CA PHE A 164 -2.75 -5.46 -7.36
C PHE A 164 -1.65 -4.40 -7.27
N VAL A 165 -1.81 -3.53 -6.28
CA VAL A 165 -0.73 -2.67 -5.78
C VAL A 165 -0.49 -3.07 -4.33
N GLU A 166 0.77 -3.35 -4.02
CA GLU A 166 1.25 -3.72 -2.69
C GLU A 166 2.43 -2.82 -2.31
N GLU A 167 2.50 -2.42 -1.05
CA GLU A 167 3.73 -1.96 -0.43
C GLU A 167 4.27 -3.08 0.46
N TYR A 168 5.46 -3.59 0.12
CA TYR A 168 6.05 -4.80 0.69
C TYR A 168 7.21 -4.53 1.67
N SER A 169 7.28 -3.34 2.26
CA SER A 169 8.23 -3.04 3.33
C SER A 169 7.99 -3.92 4.56
N GLN A 170 9.03 -4.68 4.93
CA GLN A 170 8.99 -5.71 5.97
C GLN A 170 10.19 -5.61 6.91
N GLY A 171 10.09 -6.24 8.09
CA GLY A 171 11.11 -6.17 9.13
C GLY A 171 11.41 -4.72 9.54
N ASN A 172 12.68 -4.32 9.47
CA ASN A 172 13.13 -2.97 9.83
C ASN A 172 12.62 -1.86 8.88
N GLY A 173 12.05 -2.20 7.71
CA GLY A 173 11.43 -1.23 6.80
C GLY A 173 9.95 -0.94 7.09
N GLN A 174 9.31 -1.71 7.99
CA GLN A 174 7.90 -1.55 8.33
C GLN A 174 7.59 -0.14 8.88
N PHE A 175 6.46 0.44 8.47
CA PHE A 175 6.09 1.80 8.83
C PHE A 175 5.70 1.94 10.31
N SER A 176 5.75 3.16 10.85
CA SER A 176 5.16 3.47 12.16
C SER A 176 3.62 3.49 12.12
N SER A 177 3.04 3.78 10.96
CA SER A 177 1.60 3.95 10.74
C SER A 177 1.24 3.76 9.26
N CYS A 178 -0.04 3.55 8.93
CA CYS A 178 -0.52 3.63 7.54
C CYS A 178 -0.41 5.06 6.97
N SER A 179 -0.51 6.09 7.81
CA SER A 179 -0.36 7.50 7.42
C SER A 179 1.06 7.89 7.02
N ALA A 180 2.06 7.08 7.41
CA ALA A 180 3.48 7.25 7.11
C ALA A 180 3.94 6.45 5.88
N ILE A 181 3.02 5.77 5.18
CA ILE A 181 3.31 5.14 3.89
C ILE A 181 3.65 6.24 2.88
N GLU A 182 4.70 6.02 2.10
CA GLU A 182 5.13 7.00 1.10
C GLU A 182 4.10 7.16 -0.03
N ALA A 183 3.89 8.41 -0.45
CA ALA A 183 2.82 8.74 -1.38
C ALA A 183 3.07 8.16 -2.78
N GLN A 184 2.07 7.55 -3.39
CA GLN A 184 2.17 6.98 -4.74
C GLN A 184 0.93 7.31 -5.58
N SER A 185 1.04 7.26 -6.90
CA SER A 185 -0.13 7.27 -7.79
C SER A 185 0.11 6.42 -9.03
N SER A 186 -0.91 5.67 -9.45
CA SER A 186 -0.83 4.77 -10.60
C SER A 186 -2.13 4.69 -11.38
N THR A 187 -2.01 4.49 -12.69
CA THR A 187 -3.12 4.22 -13.63
C THR A 187 -2.91 2.86 -14.26
N PHE A 188 -3.95 2.01 -14.21
CA PHE A 188 -4.03 0.74 -14.94
C PHE A 188 -5.10 0.88 -16.01
N PHE A 189 -4.73 0.81 -17.29
CA PHE A 189 -5.70 0.82 -18.39
C PHE A 189 -6.22 -0.60 -18.65
N ASN A 190 -7.48 -0.72 -19.09
CA ASN A 190 -8.11 -2.02 -19.31
C ASN A 190 -7.22 -2.95 -20.16
N PRO A 191 -6.90 -4.16 -19.68
CA PRO A 191 -6.03 -5.08 -20.40
C PRO A 191 -6.69 -5.62 -21.66
N ALA A 192 -5.84 -6.09 -22.57
CA ALA A 192 -6.25 -6.71 -23.82
C ALA A 192 -5.65 -8.12 -23.96
N ALA A 193 -6.36 -9.00 -24.66
CA ALA A 193 -5.91 -10.35 -24.95
C ALA A 193 -6.17 -10.74 -26.42
N GLY A 194 -5.44 -11.74 -26.90
CA GLY A 194 -5.56 -12.23 -28.29
C GLY A 194 -5.42 -11.10 -29.32
N ASP A 195 -6.44 -10.96 -30.18
CA ASP A 195 -6.47 -9.98 -31.28
C ASP A 195 -7.12 -8.64 -30.88
N GLY A 196 -7.09 -8.29 -29.59
CA GLY A 196 -7.56 -7.01 -29.08
C GLY A 196 -8.86 -7.06 -28.28
N VAL A 197 -9.31 -8.25 -27.88
CA VAL A 197 -10.38 -8.42 -26.89
C VAL A 197 -9.99 -7.67 -25.63
N ARG A 198 -10.84 -6.77 -25.11
CA ARG A 198 -10.56 -6.00 -23.89
C ARG A 198 -11.38 -6.51 -22.73
N ALA A 199 -10.77 -6.63 -21.56
CA ALA A 199 -11.50 -6.84 -20.33
C ALA A 199 -12.24 -5.56 -19.91
N LYS A 200 -13.32 -5.71 -19.14
CA LYS A 200 -13.76 -4.64 -18.23
C LYS A 200 -12.93 -4.74 -16.95
N GLN A 201 -12.71 -3.60 -16.29
CA GLN A 201 -11.91 -3.51 -15.08
C GLN A 201 -12.72 -2.86 -13.96
N SER A 202 -12.58 -3.38 -12.74
CA SER A 202 -13.02 -2.72 -11.51
C SER A 202 -11.86 -2.71 -10.50
N ILE A 203 -11.94 -1.82 -9.52
CA ILE A 203 -10.91 -1.61 -8.51
C ILE A 203 -11.55 -1.54 -7.13
N LYS A 204 -10.83 -2.02 -6.11
CA LYS A 204 -11.16 -1.83 -4.70
C LYS A 204 -9.88 -1.66 -3.89
N THR A 205 -9.96 -0.91 -2.81
CA THR A 205 -8.95 -0.91 -1.74
C THR A 205 -9.12 -2.17 -0.88
N TYR A 206 -8.05 -2.59 -0.20
CA TYR A 206 -8.05 -3.68 0.78
C TYR A 206 -6.78 -3.65 1.65
N GLY A 207 -6.69 -4.56 2.62
CA GLY A 207 -5.47 -4.82 3.38
C GLY A 207 -5.38 -4.05 4.69
N ASN A 208 -4.17 -3.94 5.24
CA ASN A 208 -3.97 -3.38 6.59
C ASN A 208 -4.17 -1.85 6.64
N CYS A 209 -4.10 -1.18 5.49
CA CYS A 209 -4.17 0.28 5.36
C CYS A 209 -5.32 0.72 4.45
N ASP A 210 -6.42 -0.04 4.46
CA ASP A 210 -7.68 0.27 3.76
C ASP A 210 -8.44 1.43 4.45
N ASP A 211 -7.92 2.65 4.27
CA ASP A 211 -8.49 3.90 4.76
C ASP A 211 -8.66 4.89 3.61
N ASN A 212 -9.84 5.51 3.48
CA ASN A 212 -10.21 6.36 2.33
C ASN A 212 -9.42 7.70 2.22
N PHE A 213 -8.64 8.06 3.25
CA PHE A 213 -7.77 9.24 3.21
C PHE A 213 -6.32 8.84 2.89
N VAL A 214 -5.87 7.66 3.37
CA VAL A 214 -4.57 7.09 2.99
C VAL A 214 -4.61 6.53 1.56
N VAL A 215 -5.67 5.83 1.17
CA VAL A 215 -5.78 5.10 -0.10
C VAL A 215 -7.06 5.51 -0.81
N GLN A 216 -6.95 5.85 -2.09
CA GLN A 216 -8.09 6.17 -2.93
C GLN A 216 -7.98 5.40 -4.24
N ALA A 217 -9.11 4.90 -4.74
CA ALA A 217 -9.17 4.17 -6.00
C ALA A 217 -10.48 4.45 -6.73
N ALA A 218 -10.41 4.61 -8.05
CA ALA A 218 -11.57 4.89 -8.90
C ALA A 218 -11.40 4.27 -10.29
N CYS A 219 -12.51 3.94 -10.95
CA CYS A 219 -12.52 3.47 -12.34
C CYS A 219 -13.41 4.34 -13.22
N ASN A 220 -13.01 4.46 -14.48
CA ASN A 220 -13.91 4.79 -15.57
C ASN A 220 -13.95 3.61 -16.57
N LYS A 221 -14.63 3.78 -17.70
CA LYS A 221 -14.78 2.72 -18.72
C LYS A 221 -13.47 2.22 -19.36
N ASN A 222 -12.38 2.98 -19.28
CA ASN A 222 -11.12 2.74 -20.00
C ASN A 222 -9.93 2.39 -19.09
N ALA A 223 -9.96 2.84 -17.84
CA ALA A 223 -8.87 2.69 -16.88
C ALA A 223 -9.38 2.82 -15.43
N CYS A 224 -8.59 2.29 -14.50
CA CYS A 224 -8.70 2.58 -13.09
C CYS A 224 -7.44 3.30 -12.60
N ILE A 225 -7.62 4.22 -11.67
CA ILE A 225 -6.56 4.95 -10.99
C ILE A 225 -6.58 4.58 -9.51
N ASN A 226 -5.41 4.65 -8.89
CA ASN A 226 -5.31 4.67 -7.44
C ASN A 226 -4.17 5.57 -6.98
N SER A 227 -4.35 6.15 -5.80
CA SER A 227 -3.35 6.96 -5.11
C SER A 227 -3.23 6.52 -3.67
N ILE A 228 -2.03 6.70 -3.13
CA ILE A 228 -1.72 6.58 -1.71
C ILE A 228 -1.18 7.93 -1.27
N ASN A 229 -1.74 8.47 -0.21
CA ASN A 229 -1.39 9.76 0.36
C ASN A 229 -0.56 9.54 1.63
N ASN A 230 0.66 10.08 1.65
CA ASN A 230 1.36 10.32 2.90
C ASN A 230 0.67 11.50 3.59
N LEU A 231 -0.04 11.25 4.69
CA LEU A 231 -0.81 12.29 5.40
C LEU A 231 0.08 13.07 6.39
N GLY A 232 1.30 12.60 6.65
CA GLY A 232 2.22 13.20 7.62
C GLY A 232 1.53 13.40 8.98
N THR A 233 1.47 14.65 9.43
CA THR A 233 0.78 15.06 10.66
C THR A 233 -0.52 15.84 10.43
N VAL A 234 -1.09 15.81 9.23
CA VAL A 234 -2.33 16.55 8.91
C VAL A 234 -3.52 15.58 8.93
N ALA A 235 -4.48 15.85 9.82
CA ALA A 235 -5.72 15.08 9.83
C ALA A 235 -6.58 15.29 8.59
N SER A 236 -7.37 14.29 8.26
CA SER A 236 -8.34 14.37 7.18
C SER A 236 -9.30 15.57 7.34
N LEU A 237 -9.66 16.18 6.21
CA LEU A 237 -10.57 17.34 6.16
C LEU A 237 -12.00 17.00 6.61
N GLU A 238 -12.45 15.76 6.37
CA GLU A 238 -13.78 15.26 6.73
C GLU A 238 -13.79 14.47 8.05
N VAL A 239 -12.66 14.43 8.76
CA VAL A 239 -12.49 13.59 9.94
C VAL A 239 -13.51 13.91 11.05
N LYS A 240 -14.03 12.86 11.68
CA LYS A 240 -15.05 12.97 12.73
C LYS A 240 -14.52 13.76 13.92
N ARG A 241 -15.13 14.92 14.19
CA ARG A 241 -14.74 15.78 15.31
C ARG A 241 -15.29 15.21 16.63
N VAL A 242 -14.40 14.97 17.58
CA VAL A 242 -14.75 14.63 18.96
C VAL A 242 -15.48 15.82 19.59
N HIS A 243 -16.63 15.59 20.21
CA HIS A 243 -17.37 16.64 20.90
C HIS A 243 -16.63 17.06 22.18
N VAL A 244 -16.19 18.31 22.25
CA VAL A 244 -15.51 18.90 23.41
C VAL A 244 -16.44 19.89 24.10
N VAL A 245 -16.85 19.56 25.32
CA VAL A 245 -17.59 20.49 26.19
C VAL A 245 -16.60 21.51 26.77
N HIS A 246 -16.95 22.80 26.72
CA HIS A 246 -16.06 23.85 27.21
C HIS A 246 -15.84 23.78 28.72
N ASN A 247 -14.59 24.01 29.16
CA ASN A 247 -14.16 23.98 30.55
C ASN A 247 -14.47 22.65 31.27
N THR A 248 -14.45 21.54 30.53
CA THR A 248 -14.71 20.18 31.05
C THR A 248 -13.67 19.22 30.49
N ASP A 249 -13.20 18.26 31.28
CA ASP A 249 -12.20 17.29 30.83
C ASP A 249 -12.75 16.36 29.73
N LEU A 250 -11.95 16.14 28.70
CA LEU A 250 -12.28 15.23 27.60
C LEU A 250 -11.89 13.80 27.99
N GLY A 251 -12.87 13.06 28.51
CA GLY A 251 -12.70 11.66 28.94
C GLY A 251 -12.49 10.67 27.78
N ALA A 252 -11.66 9.66 28.03
CA ALA A 252 -11.31 8.59 27.09
C ALA A 252 -12.51 7.92 26.41
N GLN A 253 -13.64 7.74 27.12
CA GLN A 253 -14.84 7.12 26.54
C GLN A 253 -15.45 7.94 25.40
N VAL A 254 -15.35 9.28 25.46
CA VAL A 254 -15.85 10.17 24.39
C VAL A 254 -15.04 9.98 23.10
N ILE A 255 -13.73 9.79 23.23
CA ILE A 255 -12.83 9.48 22.12
C ILE A 255 -13.09 8.06 21.60
N THR A 256 -13.21 7.04 22.48
CA THR A 256 -13.60 5.66 22.10
C THR A 256 -14.92 5.63 21.31
N ASN A 257 -15.94 6.36 21.76
CA ASN A 257 -17.23 6.43 21.09
C ASN A 257 -17.15 7.18 19.75
N SER A 258 -16.23 8.14 19.61
CA SER A 258 -16.00 8.83 18.35
C SER A 258 -15.29 7.91 17.35
N LEU A 259 -14.36 7.09 17.82
CA LEU A 259 -13.58 6.11 17.05
C LEU A 259 -14.36 4.83 16.67
N SER A 260 -15.59 4.60 17.13
CA SER A 260 -16.25 3.30 16.98
C SER A 260 -16.50 2.89 15.52
N ASP A 261 -16.76 3.86 14.66
CA ASP A 261 -17.17 3.79 13.25
C ASP A 261 -16.15 4.44 12.30
N THR A 262 -15.01 4.91 12.82
CA THR A 262 -13.99 5.64 12.06
C THR A 262 -12.57 5.18 12.42
N HIS A 263 -11.62 5.37 11.51
CA HIS A 263 -10.19 5.09 11.74
C HIS A 263 -9.43 6.32 12.24
N GLU A 264 -9.97 7.53 12.10
CA GLU A 264 -9.38 8.76 12.62
C GLU A 264 -10.45 9.65 13.26
N VAL A 265 -10.09 10.35 14.35
CA VAL A 265 -10.90 11.42 14.95
C VAL A 265 -10.06 12.66 15.23
N VAL A 266 -10.69 13.83 15.25
CA VAL A 266 -10.03 15.09 15.64
C VAL A 266 -10.60 15.70 16.92
N VAL A 267 -9.71 16.02 17.86
CA VAL A 267 -9.96 16.90 19.01
C VAL A 267 -9.53 18.32 18.61
N ARG A 268 -10.47 19.19 18.21
CA ARG A 268 -10.18 20.61 17.94
C ARG A 268 -10.50 21.47 19.17
N LEU A 269 -9.47 22.00 19.81
CA LEU A 269 -9.63 22.88 20.98
C LEU A 269 -9.72 24.34 20.55
N GLY A 270 -10.66 25.10 21.11
CA GLY A 270 -10.88 26.50 20.74
C GLY A 270 -11.63 27.30 21.81
N LYS A 271 -11.91 28.58 21.52
CA LYS A 271 -12.51 29.54 22.48
C LYS A 271 -13.79 29.01 23.16
N SER A 272 -14.64 28.28 22.44
CA SER A 272 -15.91 27.73 22.91
C SER A 272 -15.90 26.20 23.05
N SER A 273 -14.72 25.56 22.98
CA SER A 273 -14.57 24.11 22.97
C SER A 273 -13.17 23.75 23.47
N TRP A 274 -12.88 24.04 24.74
CA TRP A 274 -11.59 23.80 25.38
C TRP A 274 -11.77 22.87 26.57
N ALA A 275 -10.85 21.93 26.75
CA ALA A 275 -10.80 20.98 27.86
C ALA A 275 -9.48 21.15 28.62
N PRO A 276 -9.47 21.19 29.97
CA PRO A 276 -8.25 21.26 30.76
C PRO A 276 -7.41 19.98 30.60
N ASN A 277 -8.04 18.81 30.69
CA ASN A 277 -7.40 17.52 30.45
C ASN A 277 -8.01 16.82 29.22
N ILE A 278 -7.17 16.11 28.47
CA ILE A 278 -7.56 15.19 27.40
C ILE A 278 -7.03 13.80 27.75
N HIS A 279 -7.90 12.82 27.93
CA HIS A 279 -7.51 11.46 28.26
C HIS A 279 -7.65 10.55 27.04
N PHE A 280 -6.55 9.97 26.56
CA PHE A 280 -6.61 9.01 25.46
C PHE A 280 -7.16 7.64 25.94
N PRO A 281 -7.92 6.93 25.09
CA PRO A 281 -8.43 5.61 25.42
C PRO A 281 -7.35 4.52 25.35
N SER A 282 -7.67 3.31 25.81
CA SER A 282 -6.72 2.19 25.76
C SER A 282 -6.36 1.86 24.29
N PRO A 283 -5.06 1.85 23.92
CA PRO A 283 -4.64 1.59 22.55
C PRO A 283 -5.04 0.19 22.06
N ALA A 284 -5.11 -0.80 22.97
CA ALA A 284 -5.42 -2.19 22.64
C ALA A 284 -6.75 -2.40 21.90
N GLN A 285 -7.75 -1.55 22.14
CA GLN A 285 -9.06 -1.61 21.49
C GLN A 285 -9.12 -0.82 20.16
N HIS A 286 -8.10 -0.02 19.89
CA HIS A 286 -8.08 0.98 18.81
C HIS A 286 -6.87 0.81 17.89
N LYS A 287 -6.31 -0.40 17.80
CA LYS A 287 -5.18 -0.68 16.90
C LYS A 287 -5.49 -0.21 15.48
N TRP A 288 -4.52 0.47 14.86
CA TRP A 288 -4.60 1.12 13.55
C TRP A 288 -5.51 2.36 13.47
N LYS A 289 -6.04 2.83 14.59
CA LYS A 289 -6.79 4.09 14.63
C LYS A 289 -5.92 5.25 15.09
N SER A 290 -6.27 6.45 14.64
CA SER A 290 -5.54 7.69 14.86
C SER A 290 -6.37 8.74 15.61
N ILE A 291 -5.69 9.56 16.41
CA ILE A 291 -6.27 10.73 17.09
C ILE A 291 -5.41 11.95 16.75
N PHE A 292 -6.02 12.95 16.13
CA PHE A 292 -5.39 14.25 15.92
C PHE A 292 -5.87 15.27 16.96
N VAL A 293 -4.95 16.07 17.48
CA VAL A 293 -5.21 17.16 18.43
C VAL A 293 -4.78 18.47 17.77
N ASP A 294 -5.75 19.34 17.49
CA ASP A 294 -5.55 20.67 16.90
C ASP A 294 -5.86 21.72 17.97
N HIS A 295 -4.82 22.26 18.60
CA HIS A 295 -4.99 23.16 19.75
C HIS A 295 -4.99 24.62 19.31
N ARG A 296 -6.15 25.29 19.41
CA ARG A 296 -6.33 26.72 19.08
C ARG A 296 -6.84 27.56 20.25
N ALA A 297 -7.05 26.95 21.42
CA ALA A 297 -7.52 27.66 22.62
C ALA A 297 -6.39 28.51 23.24
N SER A 298 -6.73 29.53 24.04
CA SER A 298 -5.73 30.39 24.69
C SER A 298 -5.09 29.75 25.92
N ASN A 299 -5.81 28.86 26.60
CA ASN A 299 -5.34 28.15 27.79
C ASN A 299 -4.68 26.83 27.36
N GLU A 300 -3.62 26.40 28.05
CA GLU A 300 -3.03 25.07 27.81
C GLU A 300 -4.01 23.93 28.12
N SER A 301 -3.67 22.74 27.65
CA SER A 301 -4.39 21.49 27.97
C SER A 301 -3.38 20.38 28.29
N LEU A 302 -3.68 19.55 29.28
CA LEU A 302 -2.87 18.39 29.63
C LEU A 302 -3.35 17.15 28.88
N LEU A 303 -2.49 16.63 28.00
CA LEU A 303 -2.73 15.40 27.25
C LEU A 303 -2.20 14.19 28.03
N HIS A 304 -3.10 13.33 28.48
CA HIS A 304 -2.81 12.08 29.18
C HIS A 304 -2.77 10.93 28.17
N VAL A 305 -1.56 10.46 27.85
CA VAL A 305 -1.30 9.46 26.81
C VAL A 305 -0.20 8.50 27.25
N ASN A 306 -0.42 7.19 27.08
CA ASN A 306 0.50 6.11 27.50
C ASN A 306 0.94 6.18 29.00
N GLY A 307 0.08 6.71 29.87
CA GLY A 307 0.42 6.93 31.29
C GLY A 307 1.37 8.12 31.54
N SER A 308 1.73 8.87 30.50
CA SER A 308 2.47 10.14 30.58
C SER A 308 1.52 11.33 30.43
N VAL A 309 1.95 12.51 30.88
CA VAL A 309 1.21 13.77 30.75
C VAL A 309 2.07 14.77 29.97
N LEU A 310 1.50 15.37 28.93
CA LEU A 310 2.13 16.37 28.06
C LEU A 310 1.32 17.67 28.07
N SER A 311 1.93 18.82 28.29
CA SER A 311 1.27 20.11 28.07
C SER A 311 1.17 20.40 26.57
N VAL A 312 -0.04 20.75 26.13
CA VAL A 312 -0.35 21.12 24.75
C VAL A 312 -0.87 22.56 24.75
N ASN A 313 -0.25 23.39 23.91
CA ASN A 313 -0.38 24.83 23.89
C ASN A 313 -0.97 25.34 22.57
N LYS A 314 -1.43 26.59 22.59
CA LYS A 314 -2.02 27.25 21.42
C LYS A 314 -1.11 27.17 20.19
N GLY A 315 -1.65 26.68 19.09
CA GLY A 315 -0.98 26.51 17.81
C GLY A 315 -0.35 25.14 17.61
N GLN A 316 -0.22 24.31 18.66
CA GLN A 316 0.31 22.95 18.50
C GLN A 316 -0.71 22.03 17.82
N GLN A 317 -0.17 21.19 16.94
CA GLN A 317 -0.90 20.14 16.25
C GLN A 317 -0.15 18.82 16.48
N LEU A 318 -0.83 17.82 17.02
CA LEU A 318 -0.25 16.53 17.37
C LEU A 318 -1.09 15.42 16.75
N SER A 319 -0.46 14.50 16.03
CA SER A 319 -1.10 13.29 15.53
C SER A 319 -0.57 12.08 16.29
N TYR A 320 -1.46 11.13 16.62
CA TYR A 320 -1.10 9.87 17.25
C TYR A 320 -1.79 8.70 16.56
N ILE A 321 -1.10 7.57 16.40
CA ILE A 321 -1.70 6.28 16.01
C ILE A 321 -1.54 5.24 17.12
N SER A 322 -2.54 4.38 17.32
CA SER A 322 -2.42 3.20 18.18
C SER A 322 -1.86 1.99 17.42
N ASP A 323 -0.85 1.34 17.99
CA ASP A 323 -0.34 0.04 17.52
C ASP A 323 -0.96 -1.18 18.25
N GLY A 324 -1.92 -0.93 19.14
CA GLY A 324 -2.51 -1.94 20.02
C GLY A 324 -1.81 -2.10 21.37
N LYS A 325 -0.73 -1.35 21.65
CA LYS A 325 -0.04 -1.31 22.95
C LYS A 325 0.19 0.12 23.45
N VAL A 326 0.50 1.04 22.55
CA VAL A 326 0.73 2.48 22.82
C VAL A 326 0.15 3.35 21.71
N TRP A 327 -0.17 4.60 22.04
CA TRP A 327 -0.39 5.68 21.10
C TRP A 327 0.94 6.34 20.75
N LYS A 328 1.45 6.15 19.54
CA LYS A 328 2.70 6.80 19.10
C LYS A 328 2.41 8.14 18.50
N ALA A 329 3.17 9.16 18.90
CA ALA A 329 3.19 10.42 18.16
C ALA A 329 3.68 10.16 16.73
N VAL A 330 3.03 10.81 15.77
CA VAL A 330 3.50 10.93 14.39
C VAL A 330 4.25 12.26 14.32
N GLU A 331 5.54 12.21 14.00
CA GLU A 331 6.39 13.40 13.92
C GLU A 331 6.21 14.11 12.56
N PRO A 332 6.18 15.46 12.52
CA PRO A 332 6.25 16.20 11.27
C PRO A 332 7.62 15.98 10.60
N GLN A 333 7.62 15.75 9.29
CA GLN A 333 8.81 15.85 8.44
C GLN A 333 8.94 17.27 7.89
#